data_AF-A0A401LS81-F1
#
_entry.id   AF-A0A401LS81-F1
#
_cell.length_a   1.000
_cell.length_b   1.000
_cell.length_c   1.000
_cell.angle_alpha   90.00
_cell.angle_beta   90.00
_cell.angle_gamma   90.00
#
_symmetry.space_group_name_H-M   'P 1'
#
loop_
_entity.id
_entity.type
_entity.pdbx_description
1 polymer ?
#
loop_
_entity_poly.entity_id
_entity_poly.type
_entity_poly.pdbx_seq_one_letter_code
_entity_poly.pdbx_strand_id
1 'polypeptide(L)' 'MNQPDFVVKCYNKQELAQMYFPDISVRASVDKLRRWMRRCQPLMDEILATDFHPKTKAFSVREVRLIAYYLGKPGEF' A
#
# COMPACT_ATOMS: atom_id res chain seq x y z
N MET A 1 -14.35 10.86 13.73
CA MET A 1 -13.82 9.54 13.32
C MET A 1 -12.31 9.68 13.23
N ASN A 2 -11.57 9.12 14.18
CA ASN A 2 -10.09 9.17 14.17
C ASN A 2 -9.57 8.09 13.22
N GLN A 3 -9.36 8.42 11.95
CA GLN A 3 -8.48 7.60 11.13
C GLN A 3 -7.07 7.74 11.72
N PRO A 4 -6.36 6.63 11.97
CA PRO A 4 -4.99 6.69 12.47
C PRO A 4 -4.14 7.44 11.45
N ASP A 5 -3.34 8.39 11.93
CA ASP A 5 -2.35 9.10 11.13
C ASP A 5 -1.45 8.08 10.41
N PHE A 6 -1.19 8.32 9.12
CA PHE A 6 -0.36 7.42 8.34
C PHE A 6 1.10 7.52 8.80
N VAL A 7 1.64 6.40 9.26
CA VAL A 7 3.05 6.29 9.67
C VAL A 7 3.76 5.23 8.85
N VAL A 8 4.98 5.50 8.42
CA VAL A 8 5.76 4.54 7.63
C VAL A 8 6.24 3.40 8.54
N LYS A 9 5.45 2.31 8.59
CA LYS A 9 5.73 1.08 9.34
C LYS A 9 5.30 -0.15 8.53
N CYS A 10 5.56 -1.35 9.03
CA CYS A 10 5.01 -2.56 8.43
C CYS A 10 3.49 -2.57 8.55
N TYR A 11 2.81 -2.81 7.43
CA TYR A 11 1.35 -2.88 7.37
C TYR A 11 0.88 -4.18 6.74
N ASN A 12 -0.18 -4.76 7.30
CA ASN A 12 -0.89 -5.81 6.60
C ASN A 12 -1.49 -5.25 5.30
N LYS A 13 -1.56 -6.08 4.24
CA LYS A 13 -2.09 -5.63 2.94
C LYS A 13 -3.49 -5.02 3.04
N GLN A 14 -4.32 -5.63 3.89
CA GLN A 14 -5.68 -5.17 4.19
C GLN A 14 -5.70 -3.85 4.94
N GLU A 15 -4.83 -3.69 5.94
CA GLU A 15 -4.74 -2.49 6.77
C GLU A 15 -4.33 -1.29 5.92
N LEU A 16 -3.24 -1.43 5.15
CA LEU A 16 -2.78 -0.36 4.26
C LEU A 16 -3.87 -0.02 3.22
N ALA A 17 -4.46 -1.04 2.58
CA ALA A 17 -5.48 -0.81 1.58
C ALA A 17 -6.73 -0.09 2.12
N GLN A 18 -7.14 -0.37 3.35
CA GLN A 18 -8.24 0.33 4.01
C GLN A 18 -7.89 1.76 4.41
N MET A 19 -6.62 2.08 4.66
CA MET A 19 -6.22 3.48 4.83
C MET A 19 -6.38 4.28 3.53
N TYR A 20 -6.05 3.69 2.37
CA TYR A 20 -6.25 4.35 1.07
C TYR A 20 -7.71 4.38 0.64
N PHE A 21 -8.46 3.32 0.91
CA PHE A 21 -9.84 3.16 0.44
C PHE A 21 -10.75 2.69 1.59
N PRO A 22 -11.13 3.60 2.51
CA PRO A 22 -12.00 3.27 3.64
C PRO A 22 -13.45 2.99 3.21
N ASP A 23 -13.92 3.59 2.11
CA ASP A 23 -15.31 3.49 1.64
C ASP A 23 -15.68 2.16 0.95
N ILE A 24 -14.72 1.27 0.72
CA ILE A 24 -14.96 0.00 0.03
C ILE A 24 -14.55 -1.18 0.90
N SER A 25 -15.14 -2.35 0.61
CA SER A 25 -14.84 -3.57 1.36
C SER A 25 -13.34 -3.91 1.34
N VAL A 26 -12.85 -4.53 2.42
CA VAL A 26 -11.43 -4.92 2.58
C VAL A 26 -10.87 -5.70 1.38
N ARG A 27 -11.66 -6.58 0.76
CA ARG A 27 -11.20 -7.32 -0.44
C ARG A 27 -11.07 -6.39 -1.65
N ALA A 28 -12.05 -5.52 -1.85
CA ALA A 28 -12.06 -4.57 -2.94
C ALA A 28 -10.93 -3.53 -2.79
N SER A 29 -10.65 -3.05 -1.57
CA SER A 29 -9.55 -2.13 -1.31
C SER A 29 -8.20 -2.74 -1.62
N VAL A 30 -7.96 -4.00 -1.23
CA VAL A 30 -6.72 -4.70 -1.56
C VAL A 30 -6.59 -4.90 -3.08
N ASP A 31 -7.65 -5.31 -3.78
CA ASP A 31 -7.59 -5.49 -5.23
C ASP A 31 -7.35 -4.16 -5.95
N LYS A 32 -8.01 -3.08 -5.51
CA LYS A 32 -7.81 -1.72 -6.02
C LYS A 32 -6.38 -1.23 -5.79
N LEU A 33 -5.83 -1.40 -4.59
CA LEU A 33 -4.44 -1.05 -4.27
C LEU A 33 -3.47 -1.82 -5.16
N ARG A 34 -3.69 -3.13 -5.36
CA ARG A 34 -2.87 -3.95 -6.26
C ARG A 34 -2.93 -3.48 -7.70
N ARG A 35 -4.12 -3.10 -8.21
CA ARG A 35 -4.25 -2.52 -9.56
C ARG A 35 -3.54 -1.17 -9.66
N TRP A 36 -3.65 -0.32 -8.65
CA TRP A 36 -2.93 0.95 -8.58
C TRP A 36 -1.42 0.76 -8.61
N MET A 37 -0.88 -0.12 -7.77
CA MET A 37 0.54 -0.44 -7.79
C MET A 37 0.98 -0.94 -9.17
N ARG A 38 0.23 -1.87 -9.78
CA ARG A 38 0.55 -2.38 -11.13
C ARG A 38 0.48 -1.32 -12.24
N ARG A 39 -0.33 -0.28 -12.08
CA ARG A 39 -0.37 0.84 -13.02
C ARG A 39 0.86 1.74 -12.91
N CYS A 40 1.50 1.77 -11.74
CA CYS A 40 2.76 2.48 -11.50
C CYS A 40 3.94 1.54 -11.75
N GLN A 41 4.35 1.42 -13.02
CA GLN A 41 5.53 0.64 -13.42
C GLN A 41 6.82 0.96 -12.60
N PRO A 42 7.19 2.23 -12.35
CA PRO A 42 8.39 2.54 -11.57
C PRO A 42 8.30 2.09 -10.11
N LEU A 43 7.12 2.15 -9.50
CA LEU A 43 6.88 1.61 -8.16
C LEU A 43 7.09 0.09 -8.14
N MET A 44 6.56 -0.61 -9.13
CA MET A 44 6.71 -2.06 -9.23
C MET A 44 8.17 -2.46 -9.45
N ASP A 45 8.91 -1.71 -10.27
CA ASP A 45 10.35 -1.95 -10.50
C ASP A 45 11.15 -1.81 -9.20
N GLU A 46 10.94 -0.76 -8.42
CA GLU A 46 11.62 -0.59 -7.12
C GLU A 46 11.21 -1.62 -6.07
N ILE A 47 9.93 -2.03 -6.05
CA ILE A 47 9.48 -3.12 -5.19
C ILE A 47 10.15 -4.44 -5.61
N LEU A 48 10.26 -4.73 -6.90
CA LEU A 48 10.89 -5.96 -7.42
C LEU A 48 12.43 -5.94 -7.27
N ALA A 49 13.05 -4.77 -7.32
CA ALA A 49 14.47 -4.56 -7.04
C ALA A 49 14.78 -4.71 -5.53
N THR A 50 13.76 -4.54 -4.68
CA THR A 50 13.82 -4.93 -3.28
C THR A 50 13.63 -6.46 -3.20
N ASP A 51 14.10 -7.10 -2.12
CA ASP A 51 13.89 -8.52 -1.79
C ASP A 51 12.40 -8.84 -1.48
N PHE A 52 11.51 -8.42 -2.39
CA PHE A 52 10.07 -8.53 -2.27
C PHE A 52 9.69 -10.00 -2.37
N HIS A 53 9.27 -10.54 -1.24
CA HIS A 53 8.73 -11.88 -1.17
C HIS A 53 7.21 -11.81 -1.39
N PRO A 54 6.67 -12.11 -2.59
CA PRO A 54 5.24 -12.00 -2.88
C PRO A 54 4.33 -12.83 -1.96
N LYS A 55 4.91 -13.78 -1.21
CA LYS A 55 4.26 -14.65 -0.22
C LYS A 55 4.07 -13.98 1.15
N THR A 56 4.63 -12.80 1.42
CA THR A 56 4.41 -12.11 2.70
C THR A 56 2.99 -11.54 2.77
N LYS A 57 2.37 -11.65 3.95
CA LYS A 57 1.02 -11.13 4.23
C LYS A 57 0.99 -9.61 4.48
N ALA A 58 2.17 -9.01 4.65
CA ALA A 58 2.36 -7.60 4.99
C ALA A 58 3.38 -6.96 4.04
N PHE A 59 3.24 -5.64 3.88
CA PHE A 59 4.24 -4.78 3.28
C PHE A 59 5.27 -4.40 4.33
N SER A 60 6.55 -4.49 4.00
CA SER A 60 7.65 -3.96 4.81
C SER A 60 7.62 -2.44 4.88
N VAL A 61 8.34 -1.87 5.84
CA VAL A 61 8.53 -0.42 5.98
C VAL A 61 8.99 0.23 4.66
N ARG A 62 9.89 -0.45 3.93
CA ARG A 62 10.43 0.06 2.66
C ARG A 62 9.37 0.07 1.56
N GLU A 63 8.60 -1.01 1.42
CA GLU A 63 7.48 -1.06 0.47
C GLU A 63 6.42 -0.01 0.79
N VAL A 64 6.04 0.15 2.05
CA VAL A 64 5.07 1.17 2.49
C VAL A 64 5.57 2.56 2.14
N ARG A 65 6.87 2.83 2.30
CA ARG A 65 7.49 4.09 1.91
C ARG A 65 7.41 4.33 0.41
N LEU A 66 7.72 3.31 -0.40
CA LEU A 66 7.62 3.39 -1.86
C LEU A 66 6.17 3.62 -2.31
N ILE A 67 5.23 2.84 -1.78
CA ILE A 67 3.79 2.99 -2.06
C ILE A 67 3.37 4.41 -1.73
N ALA A 68 3.68 4.94 -0.55
CA ALA A 68 3.32 6.31 -0.18
C ALA A 68 4.05 7.40 -0.98
N TYR A 69 5.26 7.12 -1.46
CA TYR A 69 6.02 8.05 -2.30
C TYR A 69 5.43 8.17 -3.70
N TYR A 70 5.09 7.04 -4.33
CA TYR A 70 4.57 7.02 -5.71
C TYR A 70 3.05 7.24 -5.78
N LEU A 71 2.29 6.70 -4.82
CA LEU A 71 0.83 6.77 -4.81
C LEU A 71 0.30 7.90 -3.91
N GLY A 72 1.15 8.54 -3.09
CA GLY A 72 0.78 9.55 -2.09
C GLY A 72 0.44 8.94 -0.72
N LYS A 73 0.32 9.75 0.35
CA LYS A 73 -0.03 9.20 1.67
C LYS A 73 -1.54 8.93 1.77
N PRO A 74 -1.97 7.83 2.38
CA PRO A 74 -3.39 7.57 2.62
C PRO A 74 -4.01 8.68 3.46
N GLY A 75 -5.13 9.22 2.97
CA GLY A 75 -5.83 10.37 3.55
C GLY A 75 -5.48 11.73 2.92
N GLU A 76 -4.49 11.80 2.01
CA GLU A 76 -4.17 13.03 1.26
C GLU A 76 -4.84 13.09 -0.14
N PHE A 77 -5.91 12.30 -0.37
CA PHE A 77 -6.62 12.19 -1.66
C PHE A 77 -8.09 12.59 -1.58
#